data_AF-A0A3D4PB24-F1
#
_entry.id   AF-A0A3D4PB24-F1
#
_cell.length_a   1.000
_cell.length_b   1.000
_cell.length_c   1.000
_cell.angle_alpha   90.00
_cell.angle_beta   90.00
_cell.angle_gamma   90.00
#
_symmetry.space_group_name_H-M   'P 1'
#
loop_
_entity.id
_entity.type
_entity.pdbx_description
1 polymer ?
#
loop_
_entity_poly.entity_id
_entity_poly.type
_entity_poly.pdbx_seq_one_letter_code
_entity_poly.pdbx_strand_id
1 'polypeptide(L)'
;MQKLLNTIDGEIELLKQSLTSGKTSVMVMDSASADRVTPILERGQYDQHGEVVAAGVPEFLGSLSESMPADRLALANWLTDPAHPLTARVTVNRYWQLLFGTGIVKTTEDFGSQGEWPSHPELLD
;
A
#
# COMPACT_ATOMS: atom_id res chain seq x y z
N MET A 1 24.89 -45.97 -11.22
CA MET A 1 23.79 -45.24 -10.56
C MET A 1 24.29 -44.01 -9.82
N GLN A 2 25.24 -44.14 -8.88
CA GLN A 2 25.84 -43.01 -8.13
C GLN A 2 26.43 -41.90 -9.03
N LYS A 3 27.08 -42.29 -10.13
CA LYS A 3 27.69 -41.33 -11.07
C LYS A 3 26.66 -40.45 -11.80
N LEU A 4 25.47 -40.98 -12.09
CA LEU A 4 24.38 -40.23 -12.74
C LEU A 4 23.71 -39.27 -11.75
N LEU A 5 23.53 -39.68 -10.49
CA LEU A 5 22.99 -38.81 -9.43
C LEU A 5 23.91 -37.60 -9.21
N ASN A 6 25.22 -37.84 -9.10
CA ASN A 6 26.19 -36.76 -8.92
C ASN A 6 26.26 -35.80 -10.13
N THR A 7 25.97 -36.28 -11.35
CA THR A 7 25.89 -35.45 -12.55
C THR A 7 24.64 -34.57 -12.53
N ILE A 8 23.49 -35.14 -12.15
CA ILE A 8 22.23 -34.40 -12.04
C ILE A 8 22.32 -33.33 -10.94
N ASP A 9 22.92 -33.66 -9.79
CA ASP A 9 23.11 -32.70 -8.70
C ASP A 9 24.01 -31.53 -9.13
N GLY A 10 25.06 -31.81 -9.92
CA GLY A 10 25.91 -30.77 -10.50
C GLY A 10 25.18 -29.88 -11.52
N GLU A 11 24.30 -30.45 -12.34
CA GLU A 11 23.47 -29.68 -13.30
C GLU A 11 22.44 -28.80 -12.58
N ILE A 12 21.84 -29.29 -11.48
CA ILE A 12 20.92 -28.52 -10.64
C ILE A 12 21.66 -27.34 -9.97
N GLU A 13 22.87 -27.56 -9.48
CA GLU A 13 23.69 -26.51 -8.86
C GLU A 13 24.02 -25.41 -9.88
N LEU A 14 24.38 -25.80 -11.11
CA LEU A 14 24.66 -24.87 -12.22
C LEU A 14 23.41 -24.09 -12.66
N LEU A 15 22.24 -24.75 -12.72
CA LEU A 15 20.96 -24.10 -13.03
C LEU A 15 20.52 -23.13 -11.92
N LYS A 16 20.74 -23.46 -10.64
CA LYS A 16 20.50 -22.54 -9.51
C LYS A 16 21.43 -21.33 -9.58
N GLN A 17 22.70 -21.54 -9.95
CA GLN A 17 23.65 -20.45 -10.11
C GLN A 17 23.28 -19.54 -11.29
N SER A 18 22.79 -20.10 -12.40
CA SER A 18 22.35 -19.31 -13.56
C SER A 18 21.04 -18.54 -13.30
N LEU A 19 20.11 -19.12 -12.54
CA LEU A 19 18.92 -18.42 -12.03
C LEU A 19 19.29 -17.25 -11.11
N THR A 20 20.28 -17.43 -10.23
CA THR A 20 20.77 -16.36 -9.35
C THR A 20 21.64 -15.33 -10.09
N SER A 21 22.30 -15.74 -11.18
CA SER A 21 23.14 -14.91 -12.06
C SER A 21 22.34 -14.12 -13.11
N GLY A 22 21.07 -14.50 -13.32
CA GLY A 22 20.09 -13.75 -14.11
C GLY A 22 19.73 -12.43 -13.45
N LYS A 23 20.70 -11.51 -13.34
CA LYS A 23 20.49 -10.13 -12.93
C LYS A 23 19.76 -9.41 -14.05
N THR A 24 18.45 -9.63 -14.15
CA THR A 24 17.59 -8.72 -14.88
C THR A 24 17.70 -7.36 -14.20
N SER A 25 18.41 -6.43 -14.84
CA SER A 25 18.44 -5.05 -14.39
C SER A 25 17.07 -4.45 -14.72
N VAL A 26 16.27 -4.25 -13.68
CA VAL A 26 15.04 -3.47 -13.79
C VAL A 26 15.38 -2.04 -13.36
N MET A 27 14.95 -1.07 -14.16
CA MET A 27 15.02 0.33 -13.74
C MET A 27 14.12 0.51 -12.53
N VAL A 28 14.72 0.69 -11.36
CA VAL A 28 14.01 1.08 -10.15
C VAL A 28 14.01 2.59 -10.09
N MET A 29 12.86 3.18 -9.78
CA MET A 29 12.77 4.61 -9.51
C MET A 29 13.67 4.93 -8.33
N ASP A 30 14.67 5.78 -8.53
CA ASP A 30 15.46 6.31 -7.41
C ASP A 30 14.49 7.05 -6.48
N SER A 31 14.36 6.54 -5.26
CA SER A 31 13.61 7.22 -4.22
C SER A 31 14.40 8.48 -3.89
N ALA A 32 13.96 9.62 -4.44
CA ALA A 32 14.54 10.93 -4.17
C ALA A 32 14.91 11.05 -2.68
N SER A 33 16.12 11.55 -2.43
CA SER A 33 16.78 11.62 -1.12
C SER A 33 15.79 11.83 0.04
N ALA A 34 15.96 11.03 1.10
CA ALA A 34 15.15 11.07 2.32
C ALA A 34 15.01 12.48 2.95
N ASP A 35 15.89 13.41 2.57
CA ASP A 35 15.96 14.78 3.05
C ASP A 35 15.14 15.80 2.21
N ARG A 36 14.22 15.35 1.37
CA ARG A 36 13.35 16.30 0.62
C ARG A 36 12.40 17.02 1.59
N VAL A 37 12.78 18.24 1.95
CA VAL A 37 11.96 19.15 2.77
C VAL A 37 10.64 19.44 2.05
N THR A 38 9.52 19.12 2.70
CA THR A 38 8.17 19.33 2.17
C THR A 38 7.39 20.26 3.11
N PRO A 39 7.28 21.56 2.79
CA PRO A 39 6.46 22.48 3.57
C PRO A 39 4.97 22.39 3.18
N ILE A 40 4.10 22.62 4.16
CA ILE A 40 2.69 22.91 3.91
C ILE A 40 2.60 24.27 3.22
N LEU A 41 1.84 24.36 2.13
CA LEU A 41 1.59 25.62 1.45
C LEU A 41 0.38 26.31 2.07
N GLU A 42 0.56 27.54 2.57
CA GLU A 42 -0.55 28.30 3.15
C GLU A 42 -1.58 28.61 2.08
N ARG A 43 -2.79 28.03 2.23
CA ARG A 43 -3.89 28.17 1.27
C ARG A 43 -3.51 27.75 -0.17
N GLY A 44 -2.50 26.89 -0.31
CA GLY A 44 -2.00 26.43 -1.60
C GLY A 44 -1.18 27.45 -2.38
N GLN A 45 -0.75 28.57 -1.77
CA GLN A 45 0.13 29.53 -2.42
C GLN A 45 1.57 29.00 -2.47
N TYR A 46 2.15 28.96 -3.67
CA TYR A 46 3.46 28.33 -3.91
C TYR A 46 4.63 29.09 -3.27
N ASP A 47 4.43 30.37 -2.95
CA ASP A 47 5.41 31.25 -2.33
C ASP A 47 5.26 31.33 -0.80
N GLN A 48 4.13 30.88 -0.26
CA GLN A 48 3.86 30.89 1.19
C GLN A 48 4.11 29.50 1.78
N HIS A 49 5.36 29.28 2.20
CA HIS A 49 5.76 28.06 2.90
C HIS A 49 5.47 28.17 4.40
N GLY A 50 4.65 27.26 4.91
CA GLY A 50 4.37 27.06 6.32
C GLY A 50 5.24 25.98 6.95
N GLU A 51 4.64 25.19 7.84
CA GLU A 51 5.31 24.13 8.59
C GLU A 51 5.85 23.01 7.68
N VAL A 52 7.07 22.54 7.97
CA VAL A 52 7.67 21.38 7.30
C VAL A 52 7.08 20.11 7.90
N VAL A 53 6.56 19.24 7.03
CA VAL A 53 5.99 17.96 7.44
C VAL A 53 6.90 16.80 7.06
N ALA A 54 6.87 15.76 7.88
CA ALA A 54 7.48 14.47 7.60
C ALA A 54 6.47 13.53 6.94
N ALA A 55 6.97 12.45 6.34
CA ALA A 55 6.10 11.37 5.86
C ALA A 55 5.37 10.72 7.03
N GLY A 56 4.08 10.47 6.85
CA GLY A 56 3.21 9.94 7.90
C GLY A 56 1.84 9.54 7.34
N VAL A 57 0.95 9.15 8.26
CA VAL A 57 -0.46 8.86 7.98
C VAL A 57 -1.35 9.83 8.74
N PRO A 58 -2.59 10.07 8.30
CA PRO A 58 -3.52 10.90 9.06
C PRO A 58 -3.77 10.32 10.46
N GLU A 59 -3.45 11.07 11.50
CA GLU A 59 -3.49 10.61 12.90
C GLU A 59 -4.86 10.06 13.33
N PHE A 60 -5.95 10.60 12.77
CA PHE A 60 -7.31 10.16 13.07
C PHE A 60 -7.64 8.75 12.52
N LEU A 61 -6.84 8.21 11.60
CA LEU A 61 -6.95 6.85 11.07
C LEU A 61 -6.00 5.87 11.76
N GLY A 62 -5.28 6.32 12.79
CA GLY A 62 -4.30 5.54 13.52
C GLY A 62 -2.87 6.03 13.29
N SER A 63 -1.90 5.16 13.56
CA SER A 63 -0.48 5.47 13.47
C SER A 63 0.26 4.46 12.61
N LEU A 64 1.37 4.88 12.00
CA LEU A 64 2.34 3.97 11.42
C LEU A 64 3.09 3.25 12.54
N SER A 65 3.53 2.01 12.27
CA SER A 65 4.39 1.28 13.19
C SER A 65 5.74 1.98 13.32
N GLU A 66 6.17 2.27 14.55
CA GLU A 66 7.48 2.89 14.83
C GLU A 66 8.67 2.02 14.38
N SER A 67 8.44 0.72 14.15
CA SER A 67 9.47 -0.23 13.74
C SER A 67 9.90 -0.11 12.28
N MET A 68 9.15 0.61 11.44
CA MET A 68 9.45 0.78 10.01
C MET A 68 9.66 2.26 9.66
N PRO A 69 10.58 2.58 8.74
CA PRO A 69 10.68 3.92 8.19
C PRO A 69 9.36 4.29 7.51
N ALA A 70 8.95 5.57 7.61
CA ALA A 70 7.75 6.08 6.97
C ALA A 70 7.93 6.23 5.45
N ASP A 71 8.05 5.10 4.76
CA ASP A 71 8.23 5.01 3.32
C ASP A 71 6.97 4.45 2.63
N ARG A 72 7.06 4.23 1.31
CA ARG A 72 5.95 3.71 0.51
C ARG A 72 5.55 2.29 0.91
N LEU A 73 6.49 1.47 1.37
CA LEU A 73 6.21 0.11 1.78
C LEU A 73 5.46 0.11 3.12
N ALA A 74 5.87 0.96 4.06
CA ALA A 74 5.18 1.15 5.32
C ALA A 74 3.74 1.66 5.11
N LEU A 75 3.53 2.62 4.20
CA LEU A 75 2.19 3.09 3.82
C LEU A 75 1.35 1.97 3.20
N ALA A 76 1.93 1.16 2.31
CA ALA A 76 1.20 0.05 1.67
C ALA A 76 0.75 -0.98 2.71
N ASN A 77 1.66 -1.40 3.59
CA ASN A 77 1.35 -2.34 4.67
C ASN A 77 0.27 -1.78 5.60
N TRP A 78 0.37 -0.50 5.99
CA TRP A 78 -0.64 0.18 6.82
C TRP A 78 -2.02 0.24 6.14
N LEU A 79 -2.06 0.55 4.85
CA LEU A 79 -3.33 0.68 4.10
C LEU A 79 -4.06 -0.66 3.98
N THR A 80 -3.30 -1.76 3.84
CA THR A 80 -3.83 -3.13 3.71
C THR A 80 -3.91 -3.89 5.03
N ASP A 81 -3.58 -3.25 6.15
CA ASP A 81 -3.64 -3.90 7.46
C ASP A 81 -5.09 -4.31 7.79
N PRO A 82 -5.35 -5.55 8.27
CA PRO A 82 -6.69 -5.97 8.65
C PRO A 82 -7.35 -5.10 9.73
N ALA A 83 -6.56 -4.41 10.56
CA ALA A 83 -7.05 -3.47 11.55
C ALA A 83 -7.39 -2.09 10.97
N HIS A 84 -7.08 -1.83 9.69
CA HIS A 84 -7.37 -0.56 9.06
C HIS A 84 -8.90 -0.38 8.84
N PRO A 85 -9.54 0.67 9.38
CA PRO A 85 -11.00 0.73 9.51
C PRO A 85 -11.77 0.99 8.21
N LEU A 86 -11.13 1.57 7.18
CA LEU A 86 -11.84 2.06 5.98
C LEU A 86 -11.54 1.29 4.69
N THR A 87 -10.28 0.93 4.42
CA THR A 87 -9.85 0.37 3.12
C THR A 87 -10.71 -0.81 2.67
N ALA A 88 -10.88 -1.82 3.53
CA ALA A 88 -11.68 -2.99 3.21
C ALA A 88 -13.16 -2.61 2.99
N ARG A 89 -13.73 -1.82 3.91
CA ARG A 89 -15.14 -1.38 3.86
C ARG A 89 -15.48 -0.64 2.58
N VAL A 90 -14.66 0.35 2.21
CA VAL A 90 -14.85 1.16 0.99
C VAL A 90 -14.71 0.29 -0.26
N THR A 91 -13.72 -0.60 -0.28
CA THR A 91 -13.46 -1.47 -1.44
C THR A 91 -14.61 -2.47 -1.65
N VAL A 92 -15.06 -3.12 -0.57
CA VAL A 92 -16.20 -4.06 -0.62
C VAL A 92 -17.47 -3.36 -1.07
N ASN A 93 -17.75 -2.16 -0.55
CA ASN A 93 -18.91 -1.38 -0.99
C ASN A 93 -18.86 -1.05 -2.48
N ARG A 94 -17.68 -0.68 -3.01
CA ARG A 94 -17.51 -0.39 -4.44
C ARG A 94 -17.72 -1.63 -5.30
N TYR A 95 -17.19 -2.78 -4.89
CA TYR A 95 -17.45 -4.06 -5.58
C TYR A 95 -18.93 -4.44 -5.53
N TRP A 96 -19.57 -4.28 -4.37
CA TRP A 96 -21.01 -4.51 -4.23
C TRP A 96 -21.82 -3.63 -5.19
N GLN A 97 -21.51 -2.34 -5.24
CA GLN A 97 -22.16 -1.41 -6.17
C GLN A 97 -21.94 -1.82 -7.63
N LEU A 98 -20.73 -2.26 -8.00
CA LEU A 98 -20.45 -2.71 -9.38
C LEU A 98 -21.27 -3.93 -9.77
N LEU A 99 -21.55 -4.83 -8.82
CA LEU A 99 -22.30 -6.06 -9.06
C LEU A 99 -23.83 -5.85 -9.03
N PHE A 100 -24.33 -5.01 -8.12
CA PHE A 100 -25.76 -4.87 -7.84
C PHE A 100 -26.34 -3.50 -8.22
N GLY A 101 -25.51 -2.57 -8.72
CA GLY A 101 -25.90 -1.22 -9.12
C GLY A 101 -26.00 -0.20 -7.98
N THR A 102 -26.21 -0.64 -6.73
CA THR A 102 -26.26 0.22 -5.54
C THR A 102 -25.39 -0.38 -4.44
N GLY A 103 -24.51 0.43 -3.84
CA GLY A 103 -23.68 0.02 -2.71
C GLY A 103 -24.48 -0.23 -1.43
N ILE A 104 -23.90 -0.94 -0.47
CA ILE A 104 -24.43 -1.08 0.89
C ILE A 104 -24.56 0.31 1.53
N VAL A 105 -23.53 1.14 1.32
CA VAL A 105 -23.55 2.60 1.47
C VAL A 105 -23.78 3.19 0.07
N LYS A 106 -24.88 3.92 -0.10
CA LYS A 106 -25.28 4.46 -1.42
C LYS A 106 -24.36 5.59 -1.89
N THR A 107 -23.82 6.38 -0.95
CA THR A 107 -22.82 7.42 -1.20
C THR A 107 -21.41 6.82 -1.26
N THR A 108 -21.09 6.10 -2.33
CA THR A 108 -19.80 5.39 -2.42
C THR A 108 -18.56 6.28 -2.29
N GLU A 109 -18.68 7.57 -2.60
CA GLU A 109 -17.58 8.53 -2.50
C GLU A 109 -17.49 9.22 -1.14
N ASP A 110 -18.44 8.97 -0.21
CA ASP A 110 -18.45 9.56 1.13
C ASP A 110 -18.88 8.55 2.21
N PHE A 111 -17.90 8.18 3.03
CA PHE A 111 -18.05 7.32 4.22
C PHE A 111 -17.96 8.10 5.53
N GLY A 112 -17.92 9.43 5.46
CA GLY A 112 -17.86 10.33 6.60
C GLY A 112 -19.24 10.80 7.03
N SER A 113 -19.27 11.95 7.72
CA SER A 113 -20.49 12.52 8.31
C SER A 113 -21.56 12.96 7.31
N GLN A 114 -21.20 13.13 6.03
CA GLN A 114 -22.14 13.53 4.97
C GLN A 114 -22.59 12.32 4.12
N GLY A 115 -22.07 11.12 4.40
CA GLY A 115 -22.48 9.88 3.76
C GLY A 115 -23.83 9.36 4.26
N GLU A 116 -24.48 8.55 3.44
CA GLU A 116 -25.64 7.77 3.85
C GLU A 116 -25.22 6.61 4.76
N TRP A 117 -26.07 6.25 5.72
CA TRP A 117 -25.81 5.09 6.58
C TRP A 117 -25.88 3.79 5.77
N PRO A 118 -25.03 2.79 6.09
CA PRO A 118 -25.09 1.49 5.45
C PRO A 118 -26.44 0.81 5.70
N SER A 119 -27.04 0.29 4.64
CA SER A 119 -28.30 -0.45 4.71
C SER A 119 -28.19 -1.73 5.54
N HIS A 120 -27.05 -2.41 5.47
CA HIS A 120 -26.74 -3.65 6.18
C HIS A 120 -25.32 -3.57 6.74
N PRO A 121 -25.12 -2.96 7.93
CA PRO A 121 -23.80 -2.71 8.51
C PRO A 121 -22.97 -3.98 8.70
N GLU A 122 -23.63 -5.09 9.08
CA GLU A 122 -22.99 -6.39 9.33
C GLU A 122 -22.33 -7.00 8.09
N LEU A 123 -22.62 -6.50 6.88
CA LEU A 123 -21.97 -6.96 5.64
C LEU A 123 -20.69 -6.17 5.31
N LEU A 124 -20.36 -5.13 6.09
CA LEU A 124 -19.16 -4.31 5.92
C LEU A 124 -18.10 -4.54 7.01
N ASP A 125 -18.41 -5.31 8.04
CA ASP A 125 -17.51 -5.60 9.18
C ASP A 125 -16.89 -7.01 9.10
#